data_AF-A0A4V2TRR5-F1
#
_entry.id   AF-A0A4V2TRR5-F1
#
_cell.length_a   1.000
_cell.length_b   1.000
_cell.length_c   1.000
_cell.angle_alpha   90.00
_cell.angle_beta   90.00
_cell.angle_gamma   90.00
#
_symmetry.space_group_name_H-M   'P 1'
#
loop_
_entity.id
_entity.type
_entity.pdbx_description
1 polymer ?
#
loop_
_entity_poly.entity_id
_entity_poly.type
_entity_poly.pdbx_seq_one_letter_code
_entity_poly.pdbx_strand_id
1 'polypeptide(L)'
;MDRTNSNSSQFQSSDNLPEPKPKSNKKTIFWVVLIIALLAIVCFIAFQFGVYKQRQEVYTEEIAYPADSVFVNGWASQEDYAYWKNAVFTIPEYNDIPVPFQRAIIKIFMDNKFMQNEDNNQYFFTKIKDRAPKVIAYGNFTGQGDKEMAFLLEKQDFASSAIFIITDQGNLLYWKELSSELPTIKRFAKGALIYLNDMKLVPAPTDGIIKQNKNSKYVLIYNRETKTFDEHYQYTDEDVKNSKHEMEGDEETVEEVDTAVVE
;
A
#
# COMPACT_ATOMS: atom_id res chain seq x y z
N MET A 1 -13.41 -59.41 -88.96
CA MET A 1 -14.24 -58.23 -89.31
C MET A 1 -14.65 -57.57 -88.02
N ASP A 2 -14.16 -56.35 -87.86
CA ASP A 2 -14.32 -55.45 -86.71
C ASP A 2 -15.77 -55.13 -86.37
N ARG A 3 -16.06 -54.86 -85.09
CA ARG A 3 -16.11 -53.47 -84.55
C ARG A 3 -16.62 -53.42 -83.09
N THR A 4 -15.75 -52.86 -82.23
CA THR A 4 -16.00 -51.83 -81.17
C THR A 4 -16.99 -52.16 -80.04
N ASN A 5 -16.75 -51.85 -78.76
CA ASN A 5 -16.15 -50.63 -78.21
C ASN A 5 -15.73 -50.86 -76.74
N SER A 6 -14.49 -50.47 -76.39
CA SER A 6 -14.06 -50.24 -75.01
C SER A 6 -14.39 -48.80 -74.63
N ASN A 7 -14.93 -48.59 -73.43
CA ASN A 7 -15.24 -47.25 -72.91
C ASN A 7 -14.34 -46.96 -71.71
N SER A 8 -13.56 -45.90 -71.82
CA SER A 8 -12.76 -45.31 -70.75
C SER A 8 -13.20 -43.87 -70.48
N SER A 9 -12.93 -43.45 -69.24
CA SER A 9 -12.72 -42.08 -68.76
C SER A 9 -13.91 -41.11 -68.54
N GLN A 10 -14.14 -40.85 -67.24
CA GLN A 10 -14.04 -39.55 -66.54
C GLN A 10 -15.23 -38.60 -66.36
N PHE A 11 -15.40 -38.22 -65.08
CA PHE A 11 -15.76 -36.92 -64.47
C PHE A 11 -17.12 -36.27 -64.76
N GLN A 12 -17.92 -36.07 -63.69
CA GLN A 12 -18.06 -34.74 -63.06
C GLN A 12 -18.89 -34.77 -61.77
N SER A 13 -18.41 -33.99 -60.80
CA SER A 13 -19.01 -33.67 -59.51
C SER A 13 -20.06 -32.58 -59.66
N SER A 14 -21.23 -32.74 -59.01
CA SER A 14 -21.98 -31.63 -58.39
C SER A 14 -23.25 -32.17 -57.73
N ASP A 15 -23.30 -32.20 -56.40
CA ASP A 15 -24.53 -31.86 -55.69
C ASP A 15 -24.17 -31.23 -54.35
N ASN A 16 -24.48 -29.94 -54.26
CA ASN A 16 -24.22 -29.08 -53.13
C ASN A 16 -25.11 -29.49 -51.95
N LEU A 17 -24.53 -30.05 -50.89
CA LEU A 17 -25.14 -30.01 -49.57
C LEU A 17 -25.06 -28.56 -49.05
N PRO A 18 -26.16 -27.96 -48.58
CA PRO A 18 -26.09 -26.66 -47.95
C PRO A 18 -25.34 -26.78 -46.61
N GLU A 19 -24.17 -26.15 -46.51
CA GLU A 19 -23.51 -25.93 -45.22
C GLU A 19 -24.43 -25.11 -44.30
N PRO A 20 -24.65 -25.56 -43.05
CA PRO A 20 -25.43 -24.79 -42.10
C PRO A 20 -24.65 -23.54 -41.68
N LYS A 21 -25.11 -22.35 -42.10
CA LYS A 21 -24.58 -21.06 -41.63
C LYS A 21 -24.58 -21.03 -40.10
N PRO A 22 -23.49 -20.60 -39.44
CA PRO A 22 -23.46 -20.50 -37.99
C PRO A 22 -24.48 -19.47 -37.52
N LYS A 23 -25.49 -19.95 -36.77
CA LYS A 23 -26.52 -19.12 -36.14
C LYS A 23 -25.80 -18.13 -35.22
N SER A 24 -25.80 -16.84 -35.56
CA SER A 24 -25.05 -15.85 -34.78
C SER A 24 -25.70 -15.73 -33.40
N ASN A 25 -25.06 -16.35 -32.40
CA ASN A 25 -25.52 -16.35 -31.02
C ASN A 25 -25.23 -15.01 -30.32
N LYS A 26 -25.31 -13.88 -31.04
CA LYS A 26 -25.00 -12.54 -30.52
C LYS A 26 -25.80 -12.21 -29.26
N LYS A 27 -27.05 -12.68 -29.19
CA LYS A 27 -27.90 -12.57 -27.98
C LYS A 27 -27.35 -13.42 -26.83
N THR A 28 -26.92 -14.65 -27.09
CA THR A 28 -26.32 -15.53 -26.09
C THR A 28 -24.98 -15.00 -25.60
N ILE A 29 -24.13 -14.50 -26.52
CA ILE A 29 -22.84 -13.86 -26.20
C ILE A 29 -23.08 -12.60 -25.35
N PHE A 30 -24.08 -11.79 -25.71
CA PHE A 30 -24.47 -10.61 -24.92
C PHE A 30 -24.90 -11.00 -23.50
N TRP A 31 -25.73 -12.04 -23.33
CA TRP A 31 -26.13 -12.54 -22.02
C TRP A 31 -24.95 -13.09 -21.22
N VAL A 32 -24.01 -13.80 -21.85
CA VAL A 32 -22.79 -14.32 -21.19
C VAL A 32 -21.90 -13.16 -20.71
N VAL A 33 -21.68 -12.14 -21.53
CA VAL A 33 -20.90 -10.94 -21.13
C VAL A 33 -21.57 -10.20 -19.99
N LEU A 34 -22.91 -10.09 -20.00
CA LEU A 34 -23.67 -9.42 -18.94
C LEU A 34 -23.55 -10.18 -17.62
N ILE A 35 -23.60 -11.52 -17.64
CA ILE A 35 -23.40 -12.37 -16.46
C ILE A 35 -21.98 -12.21 -15.90
N ILE A 36 -20.96 -12.20 -16.76
CA ILE A 36 -19.55 -12.01 -16.34
C ILE A 36 -19.36 -10.62 -15.71
N ALA A 37 -19.94 -9.57 -16.30
CA ALA A 37 -19.89 -8.22 -15.73
C ALA A 37 -20.57 -8.16 -14.36
N LEU A 38 -21.71 -8.84 -14.20
CA LEU A 38 -22.44 -8.90 -12.94
C LEU A 38 -21.65 -9.66 -11.87
N LEU A 39 -21.00 -10.77 -12.23
CA LEU A 39 -20.08 -11.50 -11.35
C LEU A 39 -18.88 -10.64 -10.93
N ALA A 40 -18.29 -9.87 -11.85
CA ALA A 40 -17.18 -8.98 -11.53
C ALA A 40 -17.60 -7.88 -10.54
N ILE A 41 -18.81 -7.33 -10.69
CA ILE A 41 -19.38 -6.35 -9.76
C ILE A 41 -19.59 -6.98 -8.37
N VAL A 42 -20.16 -8.19 -8.30
CA VAL A 42 -20.36 -8.92 -7.03
C VAL A 42 -19.02 -9.20 -6.34
N CYS A 43 -18.01 -9.65 -7.08
CA CYS A 43 -16.66 -9.86 -6.55
C CYS A 43 -16.02 -8.56 -6.05
N PHE A 44 -16.19 -7.45 -6.77
CA PHE A 44 -15.69 -6.15 -6.35
C PHE A 44 -16.37 -5.66 -5.06
N ILE A 45 -17.69 -5.81 -4.95
CA ILE A 45 -18.44 -5.49 -3.72
C ILE A 45 -17.98 -6.37 -2.56
N ALA A 46 -17.81 -7.68 -2.78
CA ALA A 46 -17.32 -8.60 -1.76
C ALA A 46 -15.89 -8.26 -1.29
N PHE A 47 -15.01 -7.84 -2.22
CA PHE A 47 -13.67 -7.38 -1.88
C PHE A 47 -13.68 -6.12 -1.01
N GLN A 48 -14.47 -5.10 -1.39
CA GLN A 48 -14.63 -3.89 -0.59
C GLN A 48 -15.22 -4.18 0.79
N PHE A 49 -16.22 -5.07 0.85
CA PHE A 49 -16.83 -5.50 2.10
C PHE A 49 -15.86 -6.29 2.99
N GLY A 50 -14.99 -7.12 2.40
CA GLY A 50 -13.93 -7.83 3.12
C GLY A 50 -12.89 -6.88 3.72
N VAL A 51 -12.45 -5.86 2.96
CA VAL A 51 -11.56 -4.81 3.46
C VAL A 51 -12.21 -4.00 4.59
N TYR A 52 -13.51 -3.71 4.48
CA TYR A 52 -14.28 -3.05 5.54
C TYR A 52 -14.40 -3.92 6.79
N LYS A 53 -14.77 -5.19 6.65
CA LYS A 53 -14.86 -6.19 7.73
C LYS A 53 -13.52 -6.41 8.42
N GLN A 54 -12.42 -6.50 7.67
CA GLN A 54 -11.09 -6.62 8.25
C GLN A 54 -10.71 -5.40 9.08
N ARG A 55 -11.10 -4.18 8.66
CA ARG A 55 -10.97 -3.00 9.52
C ARG A 55 -11.83 -3.18 10.77
N GLN A 56 -13.09 -3.56 10.64
CA GLN A 56 -13.99 -3.69 11.79
C GLN A 56 -13.63 -4.82 12.75
N GLU A 57 -13.20 -6.00 12.31
CA GLU A 57 -12.85 -7.13 13.18
C GLU A 57 -11.62 -6.80 14.05
N VAL A 58 -10.73 -5.93 13.56
CA VAL A 58 -9.68 -5.33 14.40
C VAL A 58 -10.27 -4.41 15.48
N TYR A 59 -11.48 -3.86 15.33
CA TYR A 59 -12.11 -2.91 16.27
C TYR A 59 -13.35 -3.44 17.01
N THR A 60 -13.89 -4.62 16.67
CA THR A 60 -15.15 -5.17 17.24
C THR A 60 -14.89 -6.20 18.35
N GLU A 61 -13.74 -6.12 19.02
CA GLU A 61 -13.69 -6.59 20.40
C GLU A 61 -14.34 -5.50 21.26
N GLU A 62 -15.44 -5.86 21.91
CA GLU A 62 -16.32 -5.01 22.72
C GLU A 62 -15.54 -4.06 23.66
N ILE A 63 -15.33 -2.81 23.22
CA ILE A 63 -14.80 -1.75 24.09
C ILE A 63 -16.00 -1.19 24.87
N ALA A 64 -16.30 -1.80 26.02
CA ALA A 64 -17.04 -1.11 27.06
C ALA A 64 -16.17 0.08 27.51
N TYR A 65 -16.49 1.29 27.07
CA TYR A 65 -15.76 2.50 27.47
C TYR A 65 -15.83 2.63 28.99
N PRO A 66 -14.73 2.45 29.74
CA PRO A 66 -14.72 2.86 31.13
C PRO A 66 -14.94 4.38 31.14
N ALA A 67 -15.79 4.87 32.05
CA ALA A 67 -15.94 6.30 32.27
C ALA A 67 -14.53 6.91 32.39
N ASP A 68 -14.17 7.83 31.48
CA ASP A 68 -12.83 8.44 31.33
C ASP A 68 -12.25 8.75 32.72
N SER A 69 -11.42 7.85 33.24
CA SER A 69 -10.89 7.95 34.60
C SER A 69 -9.73 8.94 34.61
N VAL A 70 -10.02 10.24 34.45
CA VAL A 70 -9.27 11.47 34.79
C VAL A 70 -7.75 11.56 34.48
N PHE A 71 -7.08 10.54 33.95
CA PHE A 71 -5.63 10.48 33.78
C PHE A 71 -5.18 9.72 32.53
N VAL A 72 -5.97 9.74 31.45
CA VAL A 72 -5.52 9.21 30.15
C VAL A 72 -4.97 10.38 29.32
N ASN A 73 -3.66 10.61 29.36
CA ASN A 73 -3.00 11.78 28.75
C ASN A 73 -2.99 11.78 27.21
N GLY A 74 -3.30 10.65 26.56
CA GLY A 74 -3.19 10.49 25.11
C GLY A 74 -4.39 10.95 24.28
N TRP A 75 -5.55 11.22 24.91
CA TRP A 75 -6.78 11.58 24.21
C TRP A 75 -7.24 13.00 24.49
N ALA A 76 -7.91 13.59 23.50
CA ALA A 76 -8.75 14.76 23.70
C ALA A 76 -9.98 14.38 24.53
N SER A 77 -10.50 15.32 25.33
CA SER A 77 -11.78 15.12 26.02
C SER A 77 -12.92 14.89 25.01
N GLN A 78 -14.04 14.34 25.45
CA GLN A 78 -15.19 14.14 24.56
C GLN A 78 -15.75 15.47 24.02
N GLU A 79 -15.67 16.53 24.83
CA GLU A 79 -16.07 17.89 24.46
C GLU A 79 -15.13 18.45 23.37
N ASP A 80 -13.83 18.37 23.59
CA ASP A 80 -12.82 18.80 22.61
C ASP A 80 -12.95 18.02 21.30
N TYR A 81 -13.16 16.71 21.39
CA TYR A 81 -13.42 15.87 20.22
C TYR A 81 -14.65 16.36 19.46
N ALA A 82 -15.77 16.56 20.14
CA ALA A 82 -17.01 17.02 19.50
C ALA A 82 -16.84 18.40 18.84
N TYR A 83 -16.08 19.30 19.46
CA TYR A 83 -15.81 20.64 18.97
C TYR A 83 -14.87 20.64 17.75
N TRP A 84 -13.74 19.93 17.83
CA TRP A 84 -12.67 20.02 16.83
C TRP A 84 -12.76 19.01 15.68
N LYS A 85 -13.56 17.94 15.80
CA LYS A 85 -13.59 16.86 14.80
C LYS A 85 -13.78 17.35 13.36
N ASN A 86 -14.67 18.33 13.15
CA ASN A 86 -14.99 18.82 11.80
C ASN A 86 -13.91 19.77 11.26
N ALA A 87 -13.08 20.34 12.13
CA ALA A 87 -11.93 21.15 11.72
C ALA A 87 -10.75 20.28 11.31
N VAL A 88 -10.56 19.13 11.98
CA VAL A 88 -9.47 18.19 11.71
C VAL A 88 -9.79 17.24 10.56
N PHE A 89 -10.99 16.63 10.56
CA PHE A 89 -11.43 15.64 9.58
C PHE A 89 -12.39 16.28 8.58
N THR A 90 -11.83 16.97 7.59
CA THR A 90 -12.61 17.85 6.69
C THR A 90 -13.30 17.13 5.53
N ILE A 91 -13.05 15.84 5.32
CA ILE A 91 -13.63 15.04 4.22
C ILE A 91 -14.18 13.70 4.74
N PRO A 92 -15.23 13.13 4.10
CA PRO A 92 -15.90 11.92 4.60
C PRO A 92 -15.02 10.68 4.66
N GLU A 93 -13.94 10.62 3.89
CA GLU A 93 -12.99 9.49 3.86
C GLU A 93 -12.34 9.23 5.23
N TYR A 94 -12.35 10.21 6.13
CA TYR A 94 -11.83 10.07 7.50
C TYR A 94 -12.88 9.60 8.51
N ASN A 95 -14.16 9.48 8.13
CA ASN A 95 -15.20 9.01 9.04
C ASN A 95 -14.97 7.56 9.50
N ASP A 96 -14.22 6.78 8.72
CA ASP A 96 -13.89 5.38 9.01
C ASP A 96 -12.71 5.23 9.98
N ILE A 97 -12.08 6.33 10.42
CA ILE A 97 -11.06 6.28 11.48
C ILE A 97 -11.76 5.91 12.80
N PRO A 98 -11.28 4.92 13.56
CA PRO A 98 -11.86 4.58 14.86
C PRO A 98 -11.80 5.77 15.83
N VAL A 99 -12.85 5.93 16.64
CA VAL A 99 -12.98 7.05 17.59
C VAL A 99 -11.76 7.24 18.50
N PRO A 100 -11.14 6.18 19.08
CA PRO A 100 -9.94 6.35 19.92
C PRO A 100 -8.80 7.06 19.18
N PHE A 101 -8.53 6.67 17.92
CA PHE A 101 -7.53 7.34 17.09
C PHE A 101 -7.95 8.76 16.71
N GLN A 102 -9.25 9.00 16.43
CA GLN A 102 -9.71 10.36 16.15
C GLN A 102 -9.48 11.30 17.35
N ARG A 103 -9.76 10.83 18.58
CA ARG A 103 -9.51 11.60 19.82
C ARG A 103 -8.01 11.86 20.03
N ALA A 104 -7.16 10.87 19.77
CA ALA A 104 -5.70 11.02 19.87
C ALA A 104 -5.15 12.03 18.85
N ILE A 105 -5.62 11.97 17.61
CA ILE A 105 -5.24 12.91 16.55
C ILE A 105 -5.67 14.33 16.93
N ILE A 106 -6.91 14.53 17.42
CA ILE A 106 -7.36 15.87 17.85
C ILE A 106 -6.48 16.39 18.99
N LYS A 107 -6.09 15.54 19.94
CA LYS A 107 -5.14 15.92 21.01
C LYS A 107 -3.82 16.42 20.43
N ILE A 108 -3.25 15.72 19.43
CA ILE A 108 -2.04 16.14 18.73
C ILE A 108 -2.23 17.52 18.07
N PHE A 109 -3.36 17.73 17.38
CA PHE A 109 -3.64 19.03 16.75
C PHE A 109 -3.76 20.17 17.77
N MET A 110 -4.37 19.91 18.92
CA MET A 110 -4.51 20.88 20.01
C MET A 110 -3.17 21.20 20.67
N ASP A 111 -2.42 20.17 21.08
CA ASP A 111 -1.15 20.31 21.79
C ASP A 111 -0.11 21.05 20.96
N ASN A 112 -0.11 20.81 19.64
CA ASN A 112 0.82 21.44 18.70
C ASN A 112 0.26 22.69 18.01
N LYS A 113 -0.96 23.11 18.38
CA LYS A 113 -1.65 24.27 17.80
C LYS A 113 -1.76 24.26 16.28
N PHE A 114 -1.82 23.10 15.64
CA PHE A 114 -1.87 22.96 14.18
C PHE A 114 -3.11 23.59 13.53
N MET A 115 -4.15 23.84 14.33
CA MET A 115 -5.39 24.49 13.89
C MET A 115 -5.30 26.02 13.91
N GLN A 116 -4.28 26.60 14.54
CA GLN A 116 -4.10 28.05 14.69
C GLN A 116 -3.17 28.55 13.58
N ASN A 117 -3.53 29.64 12.90
CA ASN A 117 -2.74 30.25 11.80
C ASN A 117 -1.53 31.04 12.35
N GLU A 118 -0.95 30.58 13.44
CA GLU A 118 0.18 31.22 14.10
C GLU A 118 1.45 30.48 13.63
N ASP A 119 2.43 31.23 13.13
CA ASP A 119 3.80 30.76 12.83
C ASP A 119 4.01 29.78 11.66
N ASN A 120 3.14 29.73 10.64
CA ASN A 120 3.27 28.82 9.48
C ASN A 120 3.42 27.33 9.87
N ASN A 121 3.01 26.96 11.08
CA ASN A 121 3.14 25.61 11.63
C ASN A 121 1.85 24.81 11.47
N GLN A 122 1.00 25.18 10.50
CA GLN A 122 -0.24 24.48 10.27
C GLN A 122 0.00 23.15 9.57
N TYR A 123 -0.62 22.13 10.13
CA TYR A 123 -0.71 20.79 9.55
C TYR A 123 -2.17 20.41 9.40
N PHE A 124 -2.49 19.69 8.33
CA PHE A 124 -3.84 19.23 8.05
C PHE A 124 -3.80 17.88 7.34
N PHE A 125 -4.87 17.10 7.51
CA PHE A 125 -5.07 15.93 6.68
C PHE A 125 -5.32 16.32 5.23
N THR A 126 -4.78 15.55 4.28
CA THR A 126 -5.02 15.81 2.87
C THR A 126 -6.51 15.94 2.56
N LYS A 127 -6.87 16.91 1.73
CA LYS A 127 -8.26 17.12 1.29
C LYS A 127 -8.56 16.40 -0.03
N ILE A 128 -7.58 15.70 -0.59
CA ILE A 128 -7.68 14.95 -1.83
C ILE A 128 -8.22 13.54 -1.53
N LYS A 129 -9.45 13.26 -1.98
CA LYS A 129 -10.17 12.01 -1.70
C LYS A 129 -9.34 10.74 -2.03
N ASP A 130 -8.70 10.72 -3.20
CA ASP A 130 -7.91 9.56 -3.65
C ASP A 130 -6.60 9.36 -2.85
N ARG A 131 -6.17 10.38 -2.10
CA ARG A 131 -4.97 10.38 -1.27
C ARG A 131 -5.30 10.07 0.20
N ALA A 132 -6.50 10.41 0.67
CA ALA A 132 -6.97 10.15 2.04
C ALA A 132 -6.72 8.71 2.53
N PRO A 133 -7.04 7.63 1.78
CA PRO A 133 -6.75 6.26 2.23
C PRO A 133 -5.26 5.89 2.18
N LYS A 134 -4.42 6.71 1.55
CA LYS A 134 -2.97 6.50 1.37
C LYS A 134 -2.12 7.29 2.38
N VAL A 135 -2.76 8.03 3.29
CA VAL A 135 -2.09 8.75 4.38
C VAL A 135 -2.32 8.10 5.73
N ILE A 136 -2.89 6.89 5.77
CA ILE A 136 -3.22 6.15 6.99
C ILE A 136 -2.82 4.69 6.83
N ALA A 137 -2.16 4.12 7.83
CA ALA A 137 -1.87 2.70 7.91
C ALA A 137 -2.07 2.18 9.34
N TYR A 138 -2.80 1.08 9.50
CA TYR A 138 -3.00 0.42 10.79
C TYR A 138 -2.14 -0.84 10.88
N GLY A 139 -1.58 -1.14 12.05
CA GLY A 139 -0.74 -2.31 12.25
C GLY A 139 -0.33 -2.53 13.70
N ASN A 140 0.46 -3.57 13.94
CA ASN A 140 1.17 -3.80 15.20
C ASN A 140 2.67 -3.56 14.95
N PHE A 141 3.04 -2.28 14.81
CA PHE A 141 4.36 -1.87 14.33
C PHE A 141 5.44 -2.11 15.39
N THR A 142 5.14 -1.91 16.68
CA THR A 142 6.06 -2.26 17.78
C THR A 142 6.10 -3.76 18.07
N GLY A 143 5.02 -4.47 17.73
CA GLY A 143 4.85 -5.88 18.06
C GLY A 143 4.45 -6.13 19.52
N GLN A 144 4.00 -5.10 20.25
CA GLN A 144 3.59 -5.19 21.66
C GLN A 144 2.11 -5.58 21.85
N GLY A 145 1.33 -5.65 20.77
CA GLY A 145 -0.06 -6.12 20.79
C GLY A 145 -1.10 -5.01 20.86
N ASP A 146 -0.68 -3.78 21.13
CA ASP A 146 -1.54 -2.61 21.02
C ASP A 146 -1.92 -2.34 19.55
N LYS A 147 -3.12 -1.79 19.34
CA LYS A 147 -3.53 -1.32 18.02
C LYS A 147 -2.83 -0.01 17.75
N GLU A 148 -2.10 0.06 16.65
CA GLU A 148 -1.34 1.24 16.28
C GLU A 148 -1.77 1.77 14.91
N MET A 149 -1.62 3.08 14.75
CA MET A 149 -1.93 3.82 13.54
C MET A 149 -0.77 4.73 13.17
N ALA A 150 -0.31 4.62 11.95
CA ALA A 150 0.52 5.61 11.30
C ALA A 150 -0.34 6.53 10.45
N PHE A 151 -0.06 7.84 10.49
CA PHE A 151 -0.73 8.79 9.63
C PHE A 151 0.19 9.92 9.17
N LEU A 152 -0.12 10.49 8.00
CA LEU A 152 0.57 11.66 7.44
C LEU A 152 -0.32 12.90 7.54
N LEU A 153 0.29 14.01 7.95
CA LEU A 153 -0.29 15.35 7.83
C LEU A 153 0.49 16.17 6.81
N GLU A 154 -0.20 16.93 5.98
CA GLU A 154 0.41 17.89 5.06
C GLU A 154 0.64 19.21 5.78
N LYS A 155 1.77 19.87 5.52
CA LYS A 155 2.06 21.21 6.01
C LYS A 155 1.42 22.24 5.09
N GLN A 156 1.16 23.45 5.61
CA GLN A 156 0.58 24.57 4.84
C GLN A 156 1.39 25.02 3.63
N ASP A 157 2.65 24.62 3.51
CA ASP A 157 3.46 24.85 2.31
C ASP A 157 3.05 23.96 1.12
N PHE A 158 2.16 22.98 1.34
CA PHE A 158 1.70 22.00 0.35
C PHE A 158 2.83 21.21 -0.33
N ALA A 159 3.99 21.15 0.30
CA ALA A 159 5.18 20.48 -0.22
C ALA A 159 5.80 19.55 0.82
N SER A 160 5.65 19.87 2.10
CA SER A 160 6.16 19.10 3.22
C SER A 160 5.03 18.35 3.93
N SER A 161 5.38 17.31 4.65
CA SER A 161 4.47 16.55 5.50
C SER A 161 5.12 16.14 6.81
N ALA A 162 4.35 15.54 7.71
CA ALA A 162 4.87 14.90 8.90
C ALA A 162 4.20 13.54 9.08
N ILE A 163 4.99 12.55 9.48
CA ILE A 163 4.50 11.22 9.83
C ILE A 163 4.40 11.09 11.35
N PHE A 164 3.33 10.47 11.81
CA PHE A 164 3.09 10.14 13.21
C PHE A 164 2.76 8.65 13.32
N ILE A 165 3.17 8.01 14.42
CA ILE A 165 2.71 6.68 14.82
C ILE A 165 2.17 6.79 16.24
N ILE A 166 0.94 6.36 16.43
CA ILE A 166 0.24 6.42 17.72
C ILE A 166 -0.41 5.07 18.07
N THR A 167 -0.56 4.81 19.37
CA THR A 167 -1.43 3.74 19.88
C THR A 167 -2.91 4.18 19.87
N ASP A 168 -3.84 3.24 19.97
CA ASP A 168 -5.26 3.55 20.16
C ASP A 168 -5.55 4.30 21.47
N GLN A 169 -4.68 4.19 22.48
CA GLN A 169 -4.67 4.98 23.73
C GLN A 169 -4.12 6.40 23.56
N GLY A 170 -3.67 6.76 22.35
CA GLY A 170 -3.15 8.08 22.01
C GLY A 170 -1.71 8.37 22.46
N ASN A 171 -0.95 7.36 22.88
CA ASN A 171 0.49 7.50 23.09
C ASN A 171 1.20 7.74 21.74
N LEU A 172 2.05 8.76 21.67
CA LEU A 172 2.91 9.02 20.52
C LEU A 172 4.15 8.12 20.56
N LEU A 173 4.28 7.25 19.56
CA LEU A 173 5.38 6.30 19.44
C LEU A 173 6.50 6.81 18.52
N TYR A 174 6.13 7.59 17.51
CA TYR A 174 7.07 8.15 16.54
C TYR A 174 6.51 9.41 15.89
N TRP A 175 7.40 10.36 15.64
CA TRP A 175 7.12 11.53 14.81
C TRP A 175 8.37 11.94 14.04
N LYS A 176 8.17 12.37 12.78
CA LYS A 176 9.23 12.98 11.96
C LYS A 176 8.62 13.92 10.93
N GLU A 177 9.18 15.13 10.83
CA GLU A 177 8.91 16.04 9.71
C GLU A 177 9.62 15.56 8.44
N LEU A 178 8.93 15.70 7.31
CA LEU A 178 9.33 15.27 5.98
C LEU A 178 9.32 16.51 5.07
N SER A 179 10.42 17.24 5.08
CA SER A 179 10.56 18.49 4.33
C SER A 179 10.59 18.22 2.83
N SER A 180 9.78 18.96 2.06
CA SER A 180 9.66 18.80 0.60
C SER A 180 9.27 17.39 0.13
N GLU A 181 8.61 16.62 0.99
CA GLU A 181 8.11 15.29 0.69
C GLU A 181 6.62 15.16 1.00
N LEU A 182 5.87 14.64 0.03
CA LEU A 182 4.46 14.26 0.17
C LEU A 182 4.27 12.75 -0.12
N PRO A 183 4.85 11.85 0.68
CA PRO A 183 4.78 10.43 0.42
C PRO A 183 3.36 9.90 0.60
N THR A 184 3.19 8.65 0.21
CA THR A 184 2.08 7.80 0.63
C THR A 184 2.60 6.73 1.58
N ILE A 185 1.74 6.24 2.46
CA ILE A 185 2.08 5.17 3.39
C ILE A 185 1.18 3.95 3.18
N LYS A 186 1.74 2.77 3.40
CA LYS A 186 1.01 1.50 3.42
C LYS A 186 1.64 0.55 4.44
N ARG A 187 0.81 -0.23 5.13
CA ARG A 187 1.28 -1.32 5.99
C ARG A 187 1.88 -2.47 5.16
N PHE A 188 2.97 -3.06 5.64
CA PHE A 188 3.36 -4.43 5.33
C PHE A 188 3.30 -5.29 6.60
N ALA A 189 2.98 -6.57 6.44
CA ALA A 189 2.84 -7.49 7.56
C ALA A 189 4.20 -8.03 8.01
N LYS A 190 4.30 -8.43 9.28
CA LYS A 190 5.38 -9.30 9.77
C LYS A 190 5.63 -10.46 8.80
N GLY A 191 6.90 -10.74 8.54
CA GLY A 191 7.36 -11.78 7.61
C GLY A 191 7.43 -11.33 6.14
N ALA A 192 6.95 -10.14 5.80
CA ALA A 192 7.18 -9.57 4.46
C ALA A 192 8.68 -9.40 4.20
N LEU A 193 9.12 -9.70 2.97
CA LEU A 193 10.51 -9.56 2.57
C LEU A 193 10.85 -8.09 2.33
N ILE A 194 11.87 -7.59 3.01
CA ILE A 194 12.34 -6.20 2.96
C ILE A 194 13.87 -6.15 2.94
N TYR A 195 14.44 -5.04 2.46
CA TYR A 195 15.85 -4.74 2.64
C TYR A 195 16.05 -3.98 3.97
N LEU A 196 17.00 -4.42 4.79
CA LEU A 196 17.36 -3.75 6.05
C LEU A 196 18.77 -3.15 5.95
N ASN A 197 19.80 -3.98 6.08
CA ASN A 197 21.19 -3.53 6.15
C ASN A 197 21.99 -3.89 4.89
N ASP A 198 21.64 -5.01 4.26
CA ASP A 198 22.30 -5.52 3.06
C ASP A 198 21.33 -5.49 1.87
N MET A 199 21.86 -5.59 0.64
CA MET A 199 21.07 -5.84 -0.58
C MET A 199 20.51 -7.26 -0.65
N LYS A 200 20.03 -7.78 0.49
CA LYS A 200 19.39 -9.07 0.65
C LYS A 200 18.05 -8.89 1.32
N LEU A 201 17.03 -9.47 0.71
CA LEU A 201 15.69 -9.53 1.27
C LEU A 201 15.68 -10.42 2.52
N VAL A 202 15.19 -9.86 3.63
CA VAL A 202 14.98 -10.55 4.90
C VAL A 202 13.53 -10.41 5.36
N PRO A 203 12.96 -11.42 6.03
CA PRO A 203 11.60 -11.32 6.54
C PRO A 203 11.52 -10.29 7.68
N ALA A 204 10.50 -9.43 7.62
CA ALA A 204 10.29 -8.39 8.62
C ALA A 204 9.95 -8.97 10.01
N PRO A 205 10.58 -8.49 11.11
CA PRO A 205 10.32 -8.97 12.47
C PRO A 205 8.94 -8.59 13.04
N THR A 206 8.39 -7.45 12.60
CA THR A 206 7.08 -6.91 12.98
C THR A 206 6.36 -6.36 11.75
N ASP A 207 5.11 -5.90 11.91
CA ASP A 207 4.52 -5.05 10.89
C ASP A 207 5.36 -3.79 10.71
N GLY A 208 5.32 -3.21 9.52
CA GLY A 208 5.96 -1.92 9.28
C GLY A 208 5.23 -1.11 8.23
N ILE A 209 5.81 0.03 7.90
CA ILE A 209 5.21 1.02 7.01
C ILE A 209 6.11 1.19 5.79
N ILE A 210 5.57 0.95 4.60
CA ILE A 210 6.19 1.41 3.36
C ILE A 210 5.85 2.89 3.20
N LYS A 211 6.87 3.75 3.19
CA LYS A 211 6.81 5.16 2.81
C LYS A 211 7.25 5.30 1.35
N GLN A 212 6.34 5.71 0.47
CA GLN A 212 6.59 5.78 -0.96
C GLN A 212 6.47 7.21 -1.49
N ASN A 213 7.56 7.71 -2.07
CA ASN A 213 7.64 8.92 -2.87
C ASN A 213 7.60 8.57 -4.37
N LYS A 214 7.67 9.58 -5.25
CA LYS A 214 7.66 9.38 -6.71
C LYS A 214 8.80 8.47 -7.19
N ASN A 215 9.99 8.65 -6.63
CA ASN A 215 11.23 8.03 -7.13
C ASN A 215 11.91 7.15 -6.07
N SER A 216 11.31 6.98 -4.89
CA SER A 216 11.93 6.24 -3.80
C SER A 216 10.91 5.54 -2.93
N LYS A 217 11.32 4.41 -2.39
CA LYS A 217 10.54 3.62 -1.43
C LYS A 217 11.41 3.33 -0.23
N TYR A 218 10.89 3.61 0.95
CA TYR A 218 11.51 3.29 2.22
C TYR A 218 10.57 2.43 3.05
N VAL A 219 11.13 1.61 3.93
CA VAL A 219 10.36 0.99 5.02
C VAL A 219 10.75 1.67 6.31
N LEU A 220 9.75 1.97 7.13
CA LEU A 220 9.90 2.38 8.52
C LEU A 220 9.51 1.19 9.39
N ILE A 221 10.45 0.71 10.20
CA ILE A 221 10.27 -0.50 11.00
C ILE A 221 10.79 -0.31 12.43
N TYR A 222 10.12 -0.91 13.40
CA TYR A 222 10.54 -0.84 14.79
C TYR A 222 11.72 -1.77 15.07
N ASN A 223 12.82 -1.18 15.51
CA ASN A 223 13.98 -1.90 16.01
C ASN A 223 13.84 -2.14 17.52
N ARG A 224 13.70 -3.42 17.88
CA ARG A 224 13.47 -3.84 19.27
C ARG A 224 14.69 -3.69 20.17
N GLU A 225 15.89 -3.68 19.58
CA GLU A 225 17.13 -3.56 20.33
C GLU A 225 17.36 -2.12 20.77
N THR A 226 17.23 -1.19 19.83
CA THR A 226 17.39 0.26 20.07
C THR A 226 16.12 0.92 20.61
N LYS A 227 14.96 0.24 20.47
CA LYS A 227 13.63 0.76 20.79
C LYS A 227 13.25 1.99 19.95
N THR A 228 13.77 2.09 18.73
CA THR A 228 13.52 3.18 17.78
C THR A 228 12.81 2.68 16.52
N PHE A 229 12.27 3.61 15.72
CA PHE A 229 11.85 3.30 14.36
C PHE A 229 12.96 3.69 13.40
N ASP A 230 13.41 2.72 12.60
CA ASP A 230 14.52 2.88 11.67
C ASP A 230 13.98 2.86 10.23
N GLU A 231 14.59 3.67 9.37
CA GLU A 231 14.17 3.86 7.98
C GLU A 231 15.19 3.20 7.03
N HIS A 232 14.73 2.27 6.18
CA HIS A 232 15.59 1.52 5.26
C HIS A 232 15.11 1.68 3.81
N TYR A 233 16.03 2.06 2.92
CA TYR A 233 15.74 2.16 1.49
C TYR A 233 15.38 0.80 0.90
N GLN A 234 14.38 0.76 0.03
CA GLN A 234 13.97 -0.45 -0.68
C GLN A 234 14.44 -0.37 -2.13
N TYR A 235 15.47 -1.16 -2.42
CA TYR A 235 16.07 -1.25 -3.74
C TYR A 235 15.08 -1.73 -4.80
N THR A 236 15.15 -1.11 -5.97
CA THR A 236 14.50 -1.57 -7.18
C THR A 236 15.32 -2.69 -7.84
N ASP A 237 14.70 -3.42 -8.77
CA ASP A 237 15.42 -4.44 -9.55
C ASP A 237 16.56 -3.83 -10.38
N GLU A 238 16.45 -2.55 -10.76
CA GLU A 238 17.51 -1.81 -11.46
C GLU A 238 18.68 -1.48 -10.52
N ASP A 239 18.39 -1.03 -9.29
CA ASP A 239 19.42 -0.75 -8.27
C ASP A 239 20.27 -2.00 -7.98
N VAL A 240 19.62 -3.17 -7.86
CA VAL A 240 20.29 -4.45 -7.60
C VAL A 240 21.08 -4.95 -8.81
N LYS A 241 20.67 -4.61 -10.04
CA LYS A 241 21.42 -4.96 -11.26
C LYS A 241 22.65 -4.09 -11.42
N ASN A 242 22.51 -2.79 -11.19
CA ASN A 242 23.62 -1.83 -11.30
C ASN A 242 24.71 -2.13 -10.26
N SER A 243 24.33 -2.47 -9.02
CA SER A 243 25.31 -2.83 -7.99
C SER A 243 26.12 -4.10 -8.34
N LYS A 244 25.50 -5.07 -9.04
CA LYS A 244 26.20 -6.28 -9.51
C LYS A 244 27.14 -5.97 -10.66
N HIS A 245 26.75 -5.09 -11.58
CA HIS A 245 27.62 -4.64 -12.66
C HIS A 245 28.82 -3.81 -12.17
N GLU A 246 28.65 -3.01 -11.13
CA GLU A 246 29.76 -2.29 -10.50
C GLU A 246 30.74 -3.25 -9.80
N MET A 247 30.26 -4.30 -9.16
CA MET A 247 31.12 -5.33 -8.55
C MET A 247 31.86 -6.20 -9.58
N GLU A 248 31.24 -6.49 -10.74
CA GLU A 248 31.87 -7.26 -11.82
C GLU A 248 32.86 -6.42 -12.66
N GLY A 249 32.78 -5.08 -12.61
CA GLY A 249 33.69 -4.17 -13.34
C GLY A 249 35.04 -3.92 -12.68
N ASP A 250 35.20 -4.32 -11.40
CA ASP A 250 36.44 -4.16 -10.62
C ASP A 250 37.27 -5.47 -10.53
N GLU A 251 36.84 -6.56 -11.17
CA GLU A 251 37.54 -7.87 -11.19
C GLU A 251 38.31 -8.18 -12.49
N GLU A 252 38.73 -7.17 -13.28
CA GLU A 252 39.72 -7.30 -14.35
C GLU A 252 40.76 -6.17 -14.18
N THR A 253 42.07 -6.34 -13.96
CA THR A 253 43.04 -7.40 -14.27
C THR A 253 44.18 -7.36 -13.25
N VAL A 254 44.51 -8.48 -12.60
CA VAL A 254 45.85 -8.64 -11.98
C VAL A 254 46.76 -9.18 -13.08
N GLU A 255 47.56 -8.30 -13.68
CA GLU A 255 48.62 -8.72 -14.60
C GLU A 255 49.55 -9.72 -13.88
N GLU A 256 49.59 -10.93 -14.42
CA GLU A 256 50.54 -11.97 -14.04
C GLU A 256 51.93 -11.48 -14.44
N VAL A 257 52.69 -10.92 -13.50
CA VAL A 257 54.09 -10.55 -13.73
C VAL A 257 54.92 -11.83 -13.77
N ASP A 258 55.22 -12.26 -14.99
CA ASP A 258 56.13 -13.35 -15.32
C ASP A 258 57.55 -13.03 -14.83
N THR A 259 57.97 -13.60 -13.70
CA THR A 259 59.37 -13.61 -13.28
C THR A 259 60.03 -14.92 -13.71
N ALA A 260 60.38 -15.00 -14.98
CA ALA A 260 61.37 -15.95 -15.47
C ALA A 260 62.79 -15.43 -15.16
N VAL A 261 63.50 -16.22 -14.35
CA VAL A 261 64.90 -16.10 -13.91
C VAL A 261 65.88 -16.06 -15.09
N VAL A 262 66.94 -15.23 -15.01
CA VAL A 262 68.29 -15.64 -15.46
C VAL A 262 69.37 -15.04 -14.55
N GLU A 263 70.28 -15.93 -14.14
CA GLU A 263 71.51 -15.76 -13.36
C GLU A 263 72.53 -14.78 -13.95
#